data_AF-A0A8D0DNQ5-F1
#
_entry.id   AF-A0A8D0DNQ5-F1
#
_cell.length_a   1.000
_cell.length_b   1.000
_cell.length_c   1.000
_cell.angle_alpha   90.00
_cell.angle_beta   90.00
_cell.angle_gamma   90.00
#
_symmetry.space_group_name_H-M   'P 1'
#
loop_
_entity.id
_entity.type
_entity.pdbx_description
1 polymer ?
#
loop_
_entity_poly.entity_id
_entity_poly.type
_entity_poly.pdbx_seq_one_letter_code
_entity_poly.pdbx_strand_id
1 'polypeptide(L)'
;NIQTCSVGKKEPEVESTPAGSLTPVPTRQTTQQPLTQEQDHTDQPSAPTTTVNSIPVQTTLQAPKPVCKTKWFSRDSPSATGDYELLYYIRKEYPGAVCHRPSAIEVQTIHGVPALQTGQKFAWNDPVNGFACINAEQGKRAFCYDYKVRFTCPDSFCSGVDEKDGVVKKGSP
;
A
#
# COMPACT_ATOMS: atom_id res chain seq x y z
N ASN A 1 64.11 -16.63 -0.20
CA ASN A 1 62.73 -16.24 0.14
C ASN A 1 61.88 -16.32 -1.11
N ILE A 2 61.30 -17.48 -1.45
CA ILE A 2 60.14 -18.13 -0.77
C ILE A 2 58.92 -17.19 -0.90
N GLN A 3 57.77 -17.51 -1.50
CA GLN A 3 57.09 -18.77 -1.75
C GLN A 3 56.10 -18.58 -2.92
N THR A 4 55.88 -19.64 -3.69
CA THR A 4 54.70 -19.89 -4.50
C THR A 4 53.44 -19.95 -3.63
N CYS A 5 52.33 -19.38 -4.10
CA CYS A 5 50.99 -19.68 -3.58
C CYS A 5 50.06 -20.06 -4.73
N SER A 6 50.06 -21.36 -5.04
CA SER A 6 49.00 -22.02 -5.79
C SER A 6 47.78 -22.13 -4.88
N VAL A 7 46.72 -21.37 -5.14
CA VAL A 7 45.41 -21.61 -4.51
C VAL A 7 44.59 -22.43 -5.50
N GLY A 8 44.49 -23.72 -5.21
CA GLY A 8 43.64 -24.64 -5.93
C GLY A 8 42.18 -24.22 -5.85
N LYS A 9 41.50 -24.23 -6.99
CA LYS A 9 40.03 -24.27 -7.05
C LYS A 9 39.59 -25.58 -6.40
N LYS A 10 38.99 -25.51 -5.21
CA LYS A 10 38.08 -26.56 -4.75
C LYS A 10 36.71 -26.21 -5.30
N GLU A 11 36.28 -26.95 -6.32
CA GLU A 11 34.86 -27.11 -6.61
C GLU A 11 34.20 -27.79 -5.40
N PRO A 12 33.08 -27.27 -4.87
CA PRO A 12 32.25 -28.07 -3.99
C PRO A 12 31.48 -29.09 -4.84
N GLU A 13 31.74 -30.36 -4.57
CA GLU A 13 31.04 -31.53 -5.08
C GLU A 13 29.52 -31.40 -4.85
N VAL A 14 28.75 -31.61 -5.92
CA VAL A 14 27.29 -31.66 -5.89
C VAL A 14 26.87 -32.98 -5.25
N GLU A 15 26.54 -32.95 -3.96
CA GLU A 15 25.96 -34.10 -3.27
C GLU A 15 24.48 -34.24 -3.66
N SER A 16 24.23 -35.18 -4.57
CA SER A 16 22.92 -35.60 -5.03
C SER A 16 22.15 -36.32 -3.93
N THR A 17 21.17 -35.63 -3.34
CA THR A 17 20.23 -36.19 -2.36
C THR A 17 19.11 -36.97 -3.07
N PRO A 18 18.75 -38.19 -2.61
CA PRO A 18 17.68 -38.97 -3.23
C PRO A 18 16.29 -38.45 -2.84
N ALA A 19 15.36 -38.57 -3.79
CA ALA A 19 13.97 -38.12 -3.73
C ALA A 19 13.21 -38.71 -2.52
N GLY A 20 12.78 -37.82 -1.63
CA GLY A 20 11.86 -38.12 -0.53
C GLY A 20 10.45 -38.38 -1.03
N SER A 21 9.89 -39.48 -0.55
CA SER A 21 8.56 -40.04 -0.78
C SER A 21 7.42 -39.02 -0.65
N LEU A 22 6.52 -39.00 -1.64
CA LEU A 22 5.28 -38.23 -1.63
C LEU A 22 4.26 -38.89 -0.70
N THR A 23 4.01 -38.29 0.47
CA THR A 23 2.83 -38.60 1.27
C THR A 23 1.65 -37.73 0.79
N PRO A 24 0.45 -38.30 0.59
CA PRO A 24 -0.73 -37.51 0.23
C PRO A 24 -1.21 -36.72 1.45
N VAL A 25 -1.30 -35.40 1.31
CA VAL A 25 -1.92 -34.48 2.27
C VAL A 25 -3.43 -34.75 2.30
N PRO A 26 -4.07 -34.88 3.48
CA PRO A 26 -5.51 -35.11 3.55
C PRO A 26 -6.28 -33.87 3.11
N THR A 27 -7.13 -34.05 2.10
CA THR A 27 -8.08 -33.06 1.58
C THR A 27 -9.05 -32.62 2.67
N ARG A 28 -9.01 -31.34 3.03
CA ARG A 28 -10.01 -30.72 3.91
C ARG A 28 -11.32 -30.60 3.11
N GLN A 29 -12.31 -31.43 3.46
CA GLN A 29 -13.65 -31.34 2.89
C GLN A 29 -14.32 -30.04 3.36
N THR A 30 -14.73 -29.21 2.39
CA THR A 30 -15.62 -28.08 2.63
C THR A 30 -17.03 -28.63 2.78
N THR A 31 -17.51 -28.74 4.02
CA THR A 31 -18.93 -28.97 4.31
C THR A 31 -19.72 -27.76 3.81
N GLN A 32 -20.47 -27.95 2.74
CA GLN A 32 -21.46 -26.99 2.27
C GLN A 32 -22.62 -26.98 3.28
N GLN A 33 -22.90 -25.83 3.89
CA GLN A 33 -24.16 -25.62 4.62
C GLN A 33 -25.30 -25.45 3.62
N PRO A 34 -26.48 -26.08 3.84
CA PRO A 34 -27.64 -25.90 2.97
C PRO A 34 -28.19 -24.47 3.08
N LEU A 35 -28.53 -23.88 1.93
CA LEU A 35 -29.39 -22.71 1.83
C LEU A 35 -30.75 -23.03 2.47
N THR A 36 -31.03 -22.40 3.61
CA THR A 36 -32.39 -22.32 4.14
C THR A 36 -33.08 -21.17 3.44
N GLN A 37 -34.10 -21.51 2.64
CA GLN A 37 -35.13 -20.56 2.23
C GLN A 37 -36.01 -20.28 3.45
N GLU A 38 -36.17 -19.02 3.79
CA GLU A 38 -37.27 -18.60 4.64
C GLU A 38 -38.00 -17.41 3.99
N GLN A 39 -39.28 -17.34 4.29
CA GLN A 39 -40.35 -17.02 3.37
C GLN A 39 -40.74 -15.54 3.37
N ASP A 40 -41.29 -15.15 2.22
CA ASP A 40 -42.14 -14.01 1.95
C ASP A 40 -43.11 -13.68 3.11
N HIS A 41 -43.03 -12.45 3.62
CA HIS A 41 -44.10 -11.78 4.36
C HIS A 41 -44.26 -10.38 3.78
N THR A 42 -45.46 -10.16 3.27
CA THR A 42 -45.96 -8.94 2.63
C THR A 42 -46.40 -7.97 3.71
N ASP A 43 -45.68 -6.86 3.88
CA ASP A 43 -46.14 -5.72 4.68
C ASP A 43 -46.03 -4.40 3.90
N GLN A 44 -47.20 -4.02 3.38
CA GLN A 44 -47.78 -2.70 3.19
C GLN A 44 -46.91 -1.45 3.53
N PRO A 45 -46.78 -0.46 2.62
CA PRO A 45 -46.08 0.77 2.91
C PRO A 45 -46.99 1.75 3.68
N SER A 46 -46.71 1.94 4.97
CA SER A 46 -47.17 3.12 5.71
C SER A 46 -46.05 4.16 5.70
N ALA A 47 -46.30 5.26 5.01
CA ALA A 47 -45.39 6.41 4.93
C ALA A 47 -45.10 6.97 6.34
N PRO A 48 -43.82 7.17 6.72
CA PRO A 48 -43.51 8.04 7.85
C PRO A 48 -43.62 9.50 7.39
N THR A 49 -44.65 10.21 7.86
CA THR A 49 -44.69 11.67 7.80
C THR A 49 -43.76 12.22 8.88
N THR A 50 -42.46 12.32 8.56
CA THR A 50 -41.51 13.00 9.43
C THR A 50 -41.48 14.48 9.05
N THR A 51 -42.09 15.30 9.90
CA THR A 51 -42.00 16.76 9.89
C THR A 51 -40.53 17.18 9.88
N VAL A 52 -40.04 17.65 8.73
CA VAL A 52 -38.71 18.25 8.61
C VAL A 52 -38.79 19.64 9.23
N ASN A 53 -38.40 19.76 10.49
CA ASN A 53 -38.05 21.05 11.08
C ASN A 53 -36.77 21.53 10.40
N SER A 54 -36.95 22.35 9.37
CA SER A 54 -35.91 22.95 8.54
C SER A 54 -35.01 23.87 9.37
N ILE A 55 -33.91 23.33 9.90
CA ILE A 55 -32.78 24.14 10.33
C ILE A 55 -32.13 24.71 9.06
N PRO A 56 -31.88 26.03 8.95
CA PRO A 56 -31.27 26.59 7.75
C PRO A 56 -29.84 26.09 7.64
N VAL A 57 -29.59 25.18 6.69
CA VAL A 57 -28.23 24.82 6.28
C VAL A 57 -27.65 26.06 5.60
N GLN A 58 -26.83 26.82 6.33
CA GLN A 58 -25.91 27.78 5.73
C GLN A 58 -24.87 27.01 4.94
N THR A 59 -25.23 26.62 3.72
CA THR A 59 -24.29 26.15 2.71
C THR A 59 -23.50 27.36 2.25
N THR A 60 -22.45 27.71 2.97
CA THR A 60 -21.45 28.64 2.47
C THR A 60 -20.83 28.03 1.21
N LEU A 61 -20.90 28.78 0.12
CA LEU A 61 -20.26 28.51 -1.18
C LEU A 61 -18.72 28.63 -1.08
N GLN A 62 -18.09 28.05 -0.06
CA GLN A 62 -16.65 27.98 0.02
C GLN A 62 -16.16 26.88 -0.91
N ALA A 63 -15.35 27.27 -1.90
CA ALA A 63 -14.61 26.31 -2.71
C ALA A 63 -13.90 25.32 -1.78
N PRO A 64 -13.95 24.00 -2.07
CA PRO A 64 -13.31 23.02 -1.23
C PRO A 64 -11.82 23.35 -1.11
N LYS A 65 -11.34 23.46 0.13
CA LYS A 65 -9.92 23.70 0.39
C LYS A 65 -9.09 22.59 -0.28
N PRO A 66 -7.99 22.94 -0.97
CA PRO A 66 -7.14 21.93 -1.61
C PRO A 66 -6.52 21.04 -0.53
N VAL A 67 -6.62 19.73 -0.72
CA VAL A 67 -6.05 18.73 0.21
C VAL A 67 -4.53 18.81 0.17
N CYS A 68 -3.89 18.94 1.35
CA CYS A 68 -2.43 18.93 1.48
C CYS A 68 -1.86 17.54 1.12
N LYS A 69 -1.10 17.48 0.02
CA LYS A 69 -0.48 16.26 -0.49
C LYS A 69 0.99 16.49 -0.77
N THR A 70 1.81 15.48 -0.50
CA THR A 70 3.22 15.50 -0.88
C THR A 70 3.40 15.42 -2.39
N LYS A 71 4.63 15.66 -2.87
CA LYS A 71 5.04 15.20 -4.19
C LYS A 71 4.93 13.67 -4.32
N TRP A 72 5.03 13.17 -5.54
CA TRP A 72 5.19 11.75 -5.81
C TRP A 72 6.62 11.29 -5.49
N PHE A 73 6.73 10.12 -4.87
CA PHE A 73 7.97 9.41 -4.61
C PHE A 73 7.93 8.09 -5.38
N SER A 74 8.94 7.84 -6.19
CA SER A 74 9.30 6.53 -6.75
C SER A 74 10.75 6.37 -6.36
N ARG A 75 10.95 5.70 -5.23
CA ARG A 75 12.27 5.52 -4.64
C ARG A 75 12.96 4.35 -5.31
N ASP A 76 12.23 3.26 -5.53
CA ASP A 76 12.78 2.06 -6.14
C ASP A 76 12.31 1.89 -7.59
N SER A 77 13.04 1.09 -8.35
CA SER A 77 12.53 0.49 -9.58
C SER A 77 12.21 -0.96 -9.27
N PRO A 78 11.26 -1.61 -9.99
CA PRO A 78 10.93 -3.00 -9.72
C PRO A 78 12.19 -3.87 -9.78
N SER A 79 12.58 -4.36 -8.60
CA SER A 79 13.76 -5.19 -8.39
C SER A 79 13.44 -6.67 -8.65
N ALA A 80 14.43 -7.55 -8.48
CA ALA A 80 14.20 -8.99 -8.59
C ALA A 80 13.10 -9.51 -7.64
N THR A 81 12.86 -8.85 -6.50
CA THR A 81 11.89 -9.31 -5.49
C THR A 81 10.55 -8.58 -5.52
N GLY A 82 10.48 -7.37 -6.08
CA GLY A 82 9.25 -6.59 -6.13
C GLY A 82 9.53 -5.09 -6.23
N ASP A 83 8.50 -4.31 -5.93
CA ASP A 83 8.56 -2.84 -5.89
C ASP A 83 8.12 -2.32 -4.51
N TYR A 84 8.90 -1.40 -3.94
CA TYR A 84 8.83 -1.06 -2.51
C TYR A 84 8.94 0.46 -2.26
N GLU A 85 7.79 1.09 -2.09
CA GLU A 85 7.65 2.49 -1.73
C GLU A 85 7.30 2.65 -0.24
N LEU A 86 8.20 2.16 0.63
CA LEU A 86 7.97 2.14 2.07
C LEU A 86 8.19 3.52 2.70
N LEU A 87 7.25 3.94 3.54
CA LEU A 87 7.29 5.26 4.19
C LEU A 87 8.56 5.46 5.01
N TYR A 88 9.02 4.43 5.72
CA TYR A 88 10.25 4.48 6.51
C TYR A 88 11.46 4.91 5.66
N TYR A 89 11.61 4.29 4.49
CA TYR A 89 12.73 4.56 3.61
C TYR A 89 12.59 5.90 2.88
N ILE A 90 11.38 6.26 2.46
CA ILE A 90 11.10 7.58 1.87
C ILE A 90 11.47 8.70 2.85
N ARG A 91 11.11 8.59 4.14
CA ARG A 91 11.46 9.60 5.15
C ARG A 91 12.96 9.64 5.48
N LYS A 92 13.67 8.52 5.32
CA LYS A 92 15.12 8.45 5.50
C LYS A 92 15.85 9.14 4.35
N GLU A 93 15.38 8.97 3.12
CA GLU A 93 16.00 9.54 1.92
C GLU A 93 15.59 11.00 1.67
N TYR A 94 14.37 11.36 2.03
CA TYR A 94 13.81 12.72 1.92
C TYR A 94 13.36 13.25 3.29
N PRO A 95 14.29 13.61 4.20
CA PRO A 95 13.94 14.13 5.51
C PRO A 95 13.02 15.36 5.43
N GLY A 96 11.90 15.32 6.14
CA GLY A 96 10.91 16.42 6.17
C GLY A 96 9.96 16.49 4.97
N ALA A 97 10.15 15.67 3.92
CA ALA A 97 9.28 15.70 2.73
C ALA A 97 7.91 15.01 2.93
N VAL A 98 7.73 14.27 4.02
CA VAL A 98 6.46 13.67 4.43
C VAL A 98 6.22 14.01 5.91
N CYS A 99 4.99 14.41 6.25
CA CYS A 99 4.57 14.69 7.61
C CYS A 99 4.73 13.47 8.54
N HIS A 100 4.71 13.72 9.85
CA HIS A 100 4.95 12.64 10.81
C HIS A 100 3.90 11.54 10.79
N ARG A 101 2.63 11.90 10.57
CA ARG A 101 1.46 11.00 10.51
C ARG A 101 0.62 11.33 9.29
N PRO A 102 0.90 10.75 8.12
CA PRO A 102 0.04 10.90 6.96
C PRO A 102 -1.32 10.21 7.21
N SER A 103 -2.39 10.80 6.67
CA SER A 103 -3.77 10.31 6.86
C SER A 103 -4.23 9.39 5.73
N ALA A 104 -3.61 9.50 4.55
CA ALA A 104 -3.92 8.67 3.39
C ALA A 104 -2.69 8.51 2.48
N ILE A 105 -2.73 7.49 1.63
CA ILE A 105 -1.76 7.24 0.57
C ILE A 105 -2.49 7.17 -0.77
N GLU A 106 -1.87 7.70 -1.81
CA GLU A 106 -2.24 7.43 -3.19
C GLU A 106 -1.09 6.69 -3.85
N VAL A 107 -1.43 5.63 -4.61
CA VAL A 107 -0.47 4.80 -5.31
C VAL A 107 -0.91 4.63 -6.75
N GLN A 108 0.03 4.82 -7.66
CA GLN A 108 -0.17 4.59 -9.08
C GLN A 108 1.12 4.09 -9.71
N THR A 109 1.03 3.47 -10.88
CA THR A 109 2.22 3.17 -11.68
C THR A 109 2.92 4.47 -12.09
N ILE A 110 4.17 4.39 -12.52
CA ILE A 110 4.87 5.56 -13.08
C ILE A 110 4.11 6.19 -14.27
N HIS A 111 3.32 5.37 -14.98
CA HIS A 111 2.46 5.76 -16.11
C HIS A 111 1.09 6.31 -15.69
N GLY A 112 0.80 6.40 -14.39
CA GLY A 112 -0.42 7.03 -13.87
C GLY A 112 -1.64 6.11 -13.75
N VAL A 113 -1.46 4.80 -13.87
CA VAL A 113 -2.55 3.84 -13.63
C VAL A 113 -2.70 3.63 -12.11
N PRO A 114 -3.86 3.92 -11.51
CA PRO A 114 -4.08 3.69 -10.08
C PRO A 114 -3.79 2.24 -9.69
N ALA A 115 -3.12 2.02 -8.57
CA ALA A 115 -2.68 0.67 -8.18
C ALA A 115 -3.84 -0.32 -8.06
N LEU A 116 -4.98 0.11 -7.54
CA LEU A 116 -6.18 -0.74 -7.43
C LEU A 116 -6.77 -1.18 -8.78
N GLN A 117 -6.38 -0.53 -9.89
CA GLN A 117 -6.83 -0.88 -11.24
C GLN A 117 -5.87 -1.82 -11.98
N THR A 118 -4.68 -2.11 -11.43
CA THR A 118 -3.69 -2.95 -12.10
C THR A 118 -3.97 -4.45 -11.96
N GLY A 119 -4.83 -4.84 -11.01
CA GLY A 119 -5.11 -6.24 -10.69
C GLY A 119 -3.98 -6.96 -9.94
N GLN A 120 -2.92 -6.23 -9.54
CA GLN A 120 -1.79 -6.75 -8.78
C GLN A 120 -2.12 -6.90 -7.29
N LYS A 121 -1.54 -7.91 -6.63
CA LYS A 121 -1.67 -8.04 -5.17
C LYS A 121 -0.59 -7.20 -4.50
N PHE A 122 -0.95 -6.64 -3.34
CA PHE A 122 -0.08 -5.76 -2.56
C PHE A 122 0.03 -6.29 -1.14
N ALA A 123 1.25 -6.40 -0.64
CA ALA A 123 1.52 -6.72 0.76
C ALA A 123 1.16 -5.52 1.65
N TRP A 124 1.45 -4.30 1.19
CA TRP A 124 1.07 -3.04 1.83
C TRP A 124 0.53 -2.03 0.83
N ASN A 125 -0.47 -1.27 1.26
CA ASN A 125 -1.06 -0.14 0.54
C ASN A 125 -1.79 0.76 1.55
N ASP A 126 -1.03 1.35 2.47
CA ASP A 126 -1.59 2.13 3.58
C ASP A 126 -0.63 3.26 3.99
N PRO A 127 -1.13 4.34 4.63
CA PRO A 127 -0.29 5.48 4.97
C PRO A 127 0.74 5.21 6.09
N VAL A 128 0.65 4.10 6.82
CA VAL A 128 1.57 3.79 7.91
C VAL A 128 2.81 3.07 7.39
N ASN A 129 2.62 2.05 6.56
CA ASN A 129 3.71 1.25 5.99
C ASN A 129 4.24 1.83 4.67
N GLY A 130 3.37 2.45 3.87
CA GLY A 130 3.64 2.82 2.49
C GLY A 130 3.03 1.81 1.53
N PHE A 131 3.77 1.47 0.46
CA PHE A 131 3.33 0.52 -0.54
C PHE A 131 4.36 -0.56 -0.81
N ALA A 132 3.91 -1.80 -0.97
CA ALA A 132 4.75 -2.92 -1.34
C ALA A 132 4.02 -3.90 -2.26
N CYS A 133 4.64 -4.18 -3.40
CA CYS A 133 4.28 -5.24 -4.31
C CYS A 133 5.40 -6.29 -4.30
N ILE A 134 5.06 -7.58 -4.15
CA ILE A 134 6.03 -8.67 -4.09
C ILE A 134 5.86 -9.59 -5.30
N ASN A 135 6.92 -9.79 -6.09
CA ASN A 135 6.88 -10.59 -7.33
C ASN A 135 6.34 -12.02 -7.09
N ALA A 136 6.72 -12.63 -5.97
CA ALA A 136 6.29 -13.99 -5.60
C ALA A 136 4.77 -14.12 -5.37
N GLU A 137 4.06 -13.01 -5.12
CA GLU A 137 2.62 -13.01 -4.82
C GLU A 137 1.74 -12.83 -6.08
N GLN A 138 2.34 -12.41 -7.21
CA GLN A 138 1.62 -12.04 -8.42
C GLN A 138 1.17 -13.22 -9.30
N GLY A 139 1.43 -14.45 -8.84
CA GLY A 139 1.13 -15.66 -9.61
C GLY A 139 2.16 -15.93 -10.70
N LYS A 140 1.91 -16.95 -11.53
CA LYS A 140 2.93 -17.44 -12.48
C LYS A 140 3.25 -16.36 -13.54
N ARG A 141 4.49 -15.85 -13.49
CA ARG A 141 5.15 -14.96 -14.48
C ARG A 141 4.69 -13.50 -14.49
N ALA A 142 4.10 -12.99 -13.40
CA ALA A 142 3.86 -11.57 -13.26
C ALA A 142 4.93 -10.93 -12.36
N PHE A 143 5.51 -9.83 -12.83
CA PHE A 143 6.37 -8.96 -12.04
C PHE A 143 5.57 -7.75 -11.60
N CYS A 144 5.90 -7.20 -10.44
CA CYS A 144 5.38 -5.92 -10.00
C CYS A 144 5.62 -4.85 -11.07
N TYR A 145 4.61 -4.01 -11.30
CA TYR A 145 4.82 -2.77 -12.03
C TYR A 145 5.70 -1.83 -11.21
N ASP A 146 6.21 -0.80 -11.88
CA ASP A 146 6.91 0.30 -11.25
C ASP A 146 5.90 1.32 -10.71
N TYR A 147 5.88 1.52 -9.39
CA TYR A 147 4.92 2.38 -8.70
C TYR A 147 5.56 3.65 -8.14
N LYS A 148 4.68 4.60 -7.86
CA LYS A 148 4.99 5.81 -7.12
C LYS A 148 3.87 6.11 -6.13
N VAL A 149 4.25 6.68 -4.99
CA VAL A 149 3.35 7.02 -3.89
C VAL A 149 3.35 8.51 -3.60
N ARG A 150 2.23 9.03 -3.11
CA ARG A 150 2.18 10.32 -2.40
C ARG A 150 1.28 10.20 -1.18
N PHE A 151 1.55 11.03 -0.19
CA PHE A 151 0.85 10.99 1.08
C PHE A 151 -0.01 12.23 1.26
N THR A 152 -1.16 12.05 1.91
CA THR A 152 -1.97 13.16 2.40
C THR A 152 -1.52 13.53 3.81
N CYS A 153 -1.31 14.82 4.05
CA CYS A 153 -0.82 15.37 5.30
C CYS A 153 -1.80 16.40 5.88
N PRO A 154 -1.68 16.76 7.17
CA PRO A 154 -2.42 17.89 7.73
C PRO A 154 -2.06 19.19 7.02
N ASP A 155 -3.01 20.13 6.93
CA ASP A 155 -2.81 21.44 6.29
C ASP A 155 -1.61 22.22 6.87
N SER A 156 -1.29 22.00 8.16
CA SER A 156 -0.14 22.61 8.82
C SER A 156 1.19 22.25 8.16
N PHE A 157 1.29 21.04 7.61
CA PHE A 157 2.49 20.56 6.92
C PHE A 157 2.75 21.33 5.62
N CYS A 158 1.71 21.51 4.79
CA CYS A 158 1.86 22.25 3.52
C CYS A 158 1.96 23.76 3.73
N SER A 159 1.39 24.30 4.81
CA SER A 159 1.48 25.72 5.15
C SER A 159 2.76 26.10 5.90
N GLY A 160 3.61 25.14 6.25
CA GLY A 160 4.88 25.38 6.94
C GLY A 160 4.72 25.93 8.37
N VAL A 161 3.57 25.66 8.99
CA VAL A 161 3.29 26.07 10.37
C VAL A 161 3.56 24.87 11.29
N ASP A 162 4.65 24.95 12.05
CA ASP A 162 4.95 23.96 13.08
C ASP A 162 3.97 24.13 14.26
N GLU A 163 3.38 23.02 14.73
CA GLU A 163 2.35 23.00 15.78
C GLU A 163 2.88 23.30 17.20
N LYS A 164 4.16 23.66 17.34
CA LYS A 164 4.79 23.83 18.66
C LYS A 164 5.45 25.18 18.92
N ASP A 165 6.04 25.85 17.95
CA ASP A 165 6.68 27.14 18.16
C ASP A 165 6.67 27.87 16.83
N GLY A 166 6.15 29.11 16.75
CA GLY A 166 5.94 29.88 15.52
C GLY A 166 7.21 30.24 14.71
N VAL A 167 8.01 29.25 14.35
CA VAL A 167 9.23 29.33 13.58
C VAL A 167 8.95 28.70 12.23
N VAL A 168 8.76 29.54 11.22
CA VAL A 168 8.67 29.10 9.82
C VAL A 168 10.00 28.48 9.42
N LYS A 169 10.06 27.15 9.27
CA LYS A 169 11.20 26.51 8.62
C LYS A 169 11.09 26.72 7.11
N LYS A 170 12.07 27.43 6.53
CA LYS A 170 12.24 27.48 5.07
C LYS A 170 12.54 26.08 4.56
N GLY A 171 11.51 25.47 3.97
CA GLY A 171 11.56 24.13 3.41
C GLY A 171 10.17 23.54 3.31
N SER A 172 9.22 24.28 2.71
CA SER A 172 8.01 23.66 2.19
C SER A 172 8.42 22.56 1.19
N PRO A 173 7.77 21.39 1.21
CA PRO A 173 8.04 20.28 0.29
C PRO A 173 7.91 20.65 -1.19
#